data_AF-A0A5J6GD03-F1
#
_entry.id   AF-A0A5J6GD03-F1
#
_cell.length_a   1.000
_cell.length_b   1.000
_cell.length_c   1.000
_cell.angle_alpha   90.00
_cell.angle_beta   90.00
_cell.angle_gamma   90.00
#
_symmetry.space_group_name_H-M   'P 1'
#
loop_
_entity.id
_entity.type
_entity.pdbx_description
1 polymer ?
#
loop_
_entity_poly.entity_id
_entity_poly.type
_entity_poly.pdbx_seq_one_letter_code
_entity_poly.pdbx_strand_id
1 'polypeptide(L)'
;MRSPHRIATHPPDAPIDHDRPGDTAQLPASSYSNPYDELAALAPNPLEEFLHEEKDEPGADAPWTPPNHRRGSRRRTRFAGLPLAAKAVVAVLVATAFLALGDRWALLYAEHEAAEKLKDQMKLSAAPEVDIEGFPFLTQVLDKRVDKVKVTVPDVAADRISLAKVSATATDVTIDGDGPTSFKGALIGEMNGEVLLSFEDLNRELGASQVTFTGKGHDQVLARGTLPVAGHDLKVRADARIQRNGDRGISTDIGGMSLQLGDLATYRPGTRSKEGLHLSRGSADRVSKETSKAKALLSVPAIVKRLGVPDSVVREALKSDTKLNELTGAPKFVNDVMGLNLIDVAMGHPWLLKKLGLDPALLDGLSKLTRPVLADRLTLAFQLPKLPGEGAMALQDVTVEKEGIRVRIAGSGIGVGR
;
A
#
# COMPACT_ATOMS: atom_id res chain seq x y z
N MET A 1 -3.86 20.19 -36.81
CA MET A 1 -5.22 20.71 -37.14
C MET A 1 -6.26 19.88 -36.39
N ARG A 2 -7.02 20.48 -35.47
CA ARG A 2 -8.48 20.66 -35.58
C ARG A 2 -9.03 21.33 -34.32
N SER A 3 -9.95 22.25 -34.57
CA SER A 3 -10.74 23.06 -33.62
C SER A 3 -12.25 22.81 -33.94
N PRO A 4 -13.26 23.50 -33.34
CA PRO A 4 -14.18 22.93 -32.32
C PRO A 4 -15.70 23.26 -32.52
N HIS A 5 -16.51 23.13 -31.43
CA HIS A 5 -17.89 23.61 -31.14
C HIS A 5 -19.08 22.67 -31.53
N ARG A 6 -20.24 22.57 -30.82
CA ARG A 6 -21.13 23.61 -30.23
C ARG A 6 -22.22 23.01 -29.29
N ILE A 7 -22.83 23.85 -28.43
CA ILE A 7 -23.96 23.62 -27.50
C ILE A 7 -25.31 24.03 -28.14
N ALA A 8 -26.45 23.44 -27.73
CA ALA A 8 -27.80 23.76 -28.22
C ALA A 8 -28.73 24.35 -27.13
N THR A 9 -29.58 25.30 -27.53
CA THR A 9 -30.60 26.07 -26.78
C THR A 9 -32.03 25.56 -27.08
N HIS A 10 -32.98 25.69 -26.14
CA HIS A 10 -34.38 25.28 -26.28
C HIS A 10 -35.36 26.50 -26.32
N PRO A 11 -36.45 26.48 -27.13
CA PRO A 11 -37.53 27.49 -27.15
C PRO A 11 -38.90 26.99 -26.57
N PRO A 12 -39.94 27.85 -26.49
CA PRO A 12 -41.13 27.68 -25.62
C PRO A 12 -42.46 27.29 -26.32
N ASP A 13 -43.48 27.09 -25.48
CA ASP A 13 -44.96 27.09 -25.68
C ASP A 13 -45.73 25.77 -25.94
N ALA A 14 -46.57 25.39 -24.96
CA ALA A 14 -47.86 24.68 -25.14
C ALA A 14 -48.78 24.86 -23.89
N PRO A 15 -50.13 24.83 -24.01
CA PRO A 15 -51.06 25.49 -23.09
C PRO A 15 -51.67 24.58 -21.99
N ILE A 16 -52.15 25.20 -20.91
CA ILE A 16 -52.72 24.57 -19.70
C ILE A 16 -54.25 24.72 -19.68
N ASP A 17 -54.93 23.61 -19.40
CA ASP A 17 -56.39 23.46 -19.32
C ASP A 17 -56.90 23.70 -17.88
N HIS A 18 -58.09 24.29 -17.73
CA HIS A 18 -58.72 24.66 -16.46
C HIS A 18 -59.97 23.81 -16.20
N ASP A 19 -60.06 23.05 -15.10
CA ASP A 19 -61.30 22.99 -14.30
C ASP A 19 -61.17 22.36 -12.89
N ARG A 20 -61.78 23.07 -11.92
CA ARG A 20 -62.43 22.65 -10.65
C ARG A 20 -61.69 22.33 -9.33
N PRO A 21 -62.38 22.58 -8.18
CA PRO A 21 -61.79 23.14 -6.96
C PRO A 21 -61.91 22.22 -5.73
N GLY A 22 -61.08 22.45 -4.72
CA GLY A 22 -61.20 21.74 -3.44
C GLY A 22 -60.15 22.12 -2.41
N ASP A 23 -60.62 22.93 -1.46
CA ASP A 23 -60.28 22.94 -0.05
C ASP A 23 -58.88 23.35 0.46
N THR A 24 -58.96 24.24 1.45
CA THR A 24 -57.90 24.94 2.16
C THR A 24 -57.16 24.05 3.15
N ALA A 25 -55.82 24.07 3.11
CA ALA A 25 -54.99 23.79 4.27
C ALA A 25 -53.83 24.80 4.32
N GLN A 26 -53.93 25.72 5.28
CA GLN A 26 -52.96 26.77 5.57
C GLN A 26 -51.75 26.15 6.28
N LEU A 27 -50.57 26.26 5.67
CA LEU A 27 -49.26 26.00 6.29
C LEU A 27 -48.34 27.20 5.97
N PRO A 28 -47.46 27.58 6.90
CA PRO A 28 -47.01 28.96 7.06
C PRO A 28 -46.09 29.38 5.91
N ALA A 29 -46.28 30.61 5.43
CA ALA A 29 -45.28 31.28 4.60
C ALA A 29 -44.00 31.44 5.44
N SER A 30 -43.04 30.54 5.26
CA SER A 30 -41.68 30.78 5.68
C SER A 30 -41.15 31.91 4.80
N SER A 31 -41.23 33.14 5.31
CA SER A 31 -40.52 34.28 4.74
C SER A 31 -39.06 33.89 4.59
N TYR A 32 -38.59 33.74 3.36
CA TYR A 32 -37.16 33.71 3.09
C TYR A 32 -36.62 35.08 3.48
N SER A 33 -36.10 35.18 4.70
CA SER A 33 -35.33 36.34 5.16
C SER A 33 -34.07 36.37 4.31
N ASN A 34 -33.92 37.44 3.53
CA ASN A 34 -32.73 37.68 2.76
C ASN A 34 -31.60 38.03 3.76
N PRO A 35 -30.50 37.26 3.83
CA PRO A 35 -29.42 37.50 4.80
C PRO A 35 -28.72 38.86 4.64
N TYR A 36 -28.99 39.59 3.54
CA TYR A 36 -28.53 40.97 3.35
C TYR A 36 -29.37 42.02 4.11
N ASP A 37 -30.63 41.72 4.46
CA ASP A 37 -31.49 42.65 5.21
C ASP A 37 -31.08 42.72 6.69
N GLU A 38 -30.61 41.62 7.27
CA GLU A 38 -30.07 41.60 8.64
C GLU A 38 -28.74 42.37 8.75
N LEU A 39 -27.93 42.38 7.68
CA LEU A 39 -26.70 43.17 7.61
C LEU A 39 -26.97 44.66 7.45
N ALA A 40 -28.02 45.04 6.72
CA ALA A 40 -28.45 46.43 6.58
C ALA A 40 -28.97 47.02 7.91
N ALA A 41 -29.60 46.20 8.76
CA ALA A 41 -30.08 46.62 10.08
C ALA A 41 -28.96 46.79 11.13
N LEU A 42 -27.77 46.22 10.91
CA LEU A 42 -26.63 46.28 11.82
C LEU A 42 -25.64 47.42 11.51
N ALA A 43 -25.84 48.16 10.42
CA ALA A 43 -25.01 49.31 10.09
C ALA A 43 -25.56 50.60 10.74
N PRO A 44 -24.82 51.28 11.62
CA PRO A 44 -25.22 52.61 12.07
C PRO A 44 -25.16 53.57 10.88
N ASN A 45 -26.30 54.20 10.55
CA ASN A 45 -26.44 55.21 9.51
C ASN A 45 -25.45 56.37 9.72
N PRO A 46 -24.36 56.51 8.94
CA PRO A 46 -23.42 57.62 9.09
C PRO A 46 -23.78 58.80 8.17
N LEU A 47 -24.93 58.74 7.50
CA LEU A 47 -25.34 59.74 6.51
C LEU A 47 -26.25 60.84 7.08
N GLU A 48 -26.68 60.76 8.34
CA GLU A 48 -27.40 61.85 9.01
C GLU A 48 -26.45 62.90 9.62
N GLU A 49 -25.17 62.59 9.87
CA GLU A 49 -24.20 63.52 10.48
C GLU A 49 -23.68 64.60 9.50
N PHE A 50 -23.93 64.46 8.19
CA PHE A 50 -23.43 65.39 7.16
C PHE A 50 -24.47 66.39 6.64
N LEU A 51 -25.69 66.40 7.17
CA LEU A 51 -26.77 67.31 6.74
C LEU A 51 -27.26 68.23 7.87
N HIS A 52 -26.34 68.72 8.69
CA HIS A 52 -26.59 69.95 9.46
C HIS A 52 -26.24 71.16 8.59
N GLU A 53 -27.24 71.66 7.88
CA GLU A 53 -27.22 72.99 7.29
C GLU A 53 -27.43 73.99 8.44
N GLU A 54 -26.34 74.52 9.00
CA GLU A 54 -26.39 75.63 9.95
C GLU A 54 -27.05 76.83 9.26
N LYS A 55 -28.23 77.20 9.76
CA LYS A 55 -28.93 78.43 9.40
C LYS A 55 -28.20 79.60 10.05
N ASP A 56 -27.27 80.22 9.32
CA ASP A 56 -26.76 81.55 9.66
C ASP A 56 -27.64 82.63 9.02
N GLU A 57 -28.41 83.33 9.87
CA GLU A 57 -29.04 84.61 9.55
C GLU A 57 -28.03 85.78 9.71
N PRO A 58 -28.26 86.93 9.04
CA PRO A 58 -27.21 87.63 8.32
C PRO A 58 -26.52 88.73 9.15
N GLY A 59 -25.19 88.70 9.18
CA GLY A 59 -24.33 89.78 9.68
C GLY A 59 -23.57 90.47 8.56
N ALA A 60 -24.16 91.54 8.03
CA ALA A 60 -23.56 92.73 7.42
C ALA A 60 -22.25 92.62 6.61
N ASP A 61 -22.40 92.79 5.29
CA ASP A 61 -21.58 93.63 4.39
C ASP A 61 -20.06 93.45 4.37
N ALA A 62 -19.60 92.50 3.55
CA ALA A 62 -18.29 92.58 2.91
C ALA A 62 -18.45 92.56 1.36
N PRO A 63 -17.85 93.50 0.61
CA PRO A 63 -18.00 93.58 -0.83
C PRO A 63 -17.45 92.34 -1.55
N TRP A 64 -18.27 91.75 -2.43
CA TRP A 64 -17.91 90.60 -3.25
C TRP A 64 -16.69 90.88 -4.14
N THR A 65 -15.68 90.00 -4.08
CA THR A 65 -14.51 90.02 -4.98
C THR A 65 -14.49 88.75 -5.84
N PRO A 66 -14.21 88.83 -7.15
CA PRO A 66 -14.25 87.65 -8.03
C PRO A 66 -13.19 86.60 -7.64
N PRO A 67 -13.52 85.29 -7.75
CA PRO A 67 -12.58 84.22 -7.43
C PRO A 67 -11.31 84.32 -8.29
N ASN A 68 -10.17 84.48 -7.63
CA ASN A 68 -8.87 84.51 -8.28
C ASN A 68 -8.48 83.07 -8.69
N HIS A 69 -8.79 82.66 -9.92
CA HIS A 69 -8.38 81.36 -10.49
C HIS A 69 -6.89 81.34 -10.85
N ARG A 70 -6.01 81.61 -9.88
CA ARG A 70 -4.56 81.50 -10.06
C ARG A 70 -3.89 80.91 -8.82
N ARG A 71 -4.29 79.70 -8.47
CA ARG A 71 -3.43 78.76 -7.74
C ARG A 71 -3.54 77.39 -8.39
N GLY A 72 -2.49 77.03 -9.12
CA GLY A 72 -2.34 75.70 -9.69
C GLY A 72 -2.47 74.66 -8.58
N SER A 73 -3.45 73.78 -8.70
CA SER A 73 -3.56 72.58 -7.91
C SER A 73 -2.39 71.66 -8.28
N ARG A 74 -1.25 71.81 -7.58
CA ARG A 74 -0.25 70.74 -7.55
C ARG A 74 -0.93 69.54 -6.91
N ARG A 75 -1.35 68.60 -7.76
CA ARG A 75 -1.74 67.24 -7.40
C ARG A 75 -0.56 66.63 -6.63
N ARG A 76 -0.54 66.77 -5.30
CA ARG A 76 0.45 66.15 -4.41
C ARG A 76 0.24 64.64 -4.51
N THR A 77 1.08 63.98 -5.30
CA THR A 77 1.25 62.54 -5.25
C THR A 77 1.67 62.18 -3.83
N ARG A 78 0.83 61.42 -3.11
CA ARG A 78 1.04 61.08 -1.69
C ARG A 78 2.28 60.18 -1.43
N PHE A 79 3.05 59.86 -2.48
CA PHE A 79 4.30 59.12 -2.42
C PHE A 79 5.56 60.01 -2.45
N ALA A 80 5.42 61.34 -2.51
CA ALA A 80 6.57 62.25 -2.60
C ALA A 80 7.23 62.60 -1.25
N GLY A 81 6.62 62.24 -0.11
CA GLY A 81 7.06 62.67 1.23
C GLY A 81 7.76 61.63 2.12
N LEU A 82 7.87 60.36 1.69
CA LEU A 82 8.67 59.38 2.43
C LEU A 82 10.17 59.65 2.24
N PRO A 83 11.00 59.58 3.30
CA PRO A 83 12.44 59.72 3.15
C PRO A 83 12.94 58.66 2.16
N LEU A 84 13.95 59.00 1.34
CA LEU A 84 14.55 58.07 0.38
C LEU A 84 14.90 56.72 1.02
N ALA A 85 15.29 56.73 2.31
CA ALA A 85 15.51 55.54 3.11
C ALA A 85 14.27 54.64 3.24
N ALA A 86 13.08 55.18 3.51
CA ALA A 86 11.87 54.36 3.62
C ALA A 86 11.47 53.76 2.25
N LYS A 87 11.67 54.49 1.15
CA LYS A 87 11.45 53.97 -0.21
C LYS A 87 12.46 52.88 -0.56
N ALA A 88 13.73 53.06 -0.17
CA ALA A 88 14.77 52.05 -0.36
C ALA A 88 14.47 50.79 0.46
N VAL A 89 14.04 50.93 1.71
CA VAL A 89 13.63 49.78 2.55
C VAL A 89 12.46 49.04 1.92
N VAL A 90 11.41 49.75 1.48
CA VAL A 90 10.27 49.12 0.79
C VAL A 90 10.71 48.44 -0.51
N ALA A 91 11.58 49.07 -1.30
CA ALA A 91 12.10 48.49 -2.53
C ALA A 91 12.92 47.21 -2.25
N VAL A 92 13.76 47.22 -1.22
CA VAL A 92 14.52 46.04 -0.76
C VAL A 92 13.56 44.95 -0.28
N LEU A 93 12.56 45.27 0.53
CA LEU A 93 11.57 44.29 0.99
C LEU A 93 10.80 43.67 -0.17
N VAL A 94 10.37 44.47 -1.14
CA VAL A 94 9.68 44.00 -2.34
C VAL A 94 10.62 43.13 -3.18
N ALA A 95 11.86 43.54 -3.40
CA ALA A 95 12.83 42.75 -4.13
C ALA A 95 13.11 41.40 -3.45
N THR A 96 13.32 41.39 -2.13
CA THR A 96 13.50 40.17 -1.34
C THR A 96 12.27 39.27 -1.39
N ALA A 97 11.06 39.84 -1.36
CA ALA A 97 9.83 39.07 -1.51
C ALA A 97 9.72 38.42 -2.90
N PHE A 98 10.04 39.14 -3.97
CA PHE A 98 10.07 38.58 -5.33
C PHE A 98 11.14 37.49 -5.48
N LEU A 99 12.32 37.67 -4.90
CA LEU A 99 13.38 36.66 -4.89
C LEU A 99 12.95 35.40 -4.13
N ALA A 100 12.32 35.56 -2.96
CA ALA A 100 11.79 34.44 -2.19
C ALA A 100 10.68 33.68 -2.94
N LEU A 101 9.82 34.39 -3.68
CA LEU A 101 8.80 33.77 -4.54
C LEU A 101 9.45 33.02 -5.72
N GLY A 102 10.42 33.65 -6.40
CA GLY A 102 11.15 33.03 -7.50
C GLY A 102 11.90 31.76 -7.07
N ASP A 103 12.52 31.80 -5.89
CA ASP A 103 13.16 30.64 -5.27
C ASP A 103 12.20 29.46 -5.09
N ARG A 104 10.99 29.73 -4.58
CA ARG A 104 9.97 28.69 -4.37
C ARG A 104 9.40 28.14 -5.67
N TRP A 105 9.27 28.97 -6.70
CA TRP A 105 8.85 28.50 -8.02
C TRP A 105 9.92 27.62 -8.68
N ALA A 106 11.19 28.01 -8.55
CA ALA A 106 12.31 27.22 -9.05
C ALA A 106 12.40 25.85 -8.36
N LEU A 107 12.18 25.82 -7.04
CA LEU A 107 12.12 24.59 -6.26
C LEU A 107 11.03 23.63 -6.77
N LEU A 108 9.77 24.11 -6.85
CA LEU A 108 8.64 23.30 -7.32
C LEU A 108 8.84 22.77 -8.74
N TYR A 109 9.43 23.60 -9.61
CA TYR A 109 9.78 23.19 -10.97
C TYR A 109 10.85 22.08 -10.97
N ALA A 110 11.89 22.23 -10.15
CA ALA A 110 12.96 21.25 -10.05
C ALA A 110 12.48 19.90 -9.47
N GLU A 111 11.64 19.93 -8.44
CA GLU A 111 11.00 18.73 -7.86
C GLU A 111 10.16 17.98 -8.90
N HIS A 112 9.33 18.70 -9.67
CA HIS A 112 8.50 18.11 -10.71
C HIS A 112 9.33 17.53 -11.87
N GLU A 113 10.33 18.26 -12.36
CA GLU A 113 11.21 17.78 -13.43
C GLU A 113 12.03 16.56 -12.95
N ALA A 114 12.52 16.57 -11.71
CA ALA A 114 13.24 15.43 -11.13
C ALA A 114 12.34 14.19 -11.03
N ALA A 115 11.08 14.35 -10.61
CA ALA A 115 10.10 13.27 -10.56
C ALA A 115 9.88 12.63 -11.94
N GLU A 116 9.64 13.43 -12.99
CA GLU A 116 9.43 12.90 -14.35
C GLU A 116 10.70 12.23 -14.90
N LYS A 117 11.90 12.80 -14.67
CA LYS A 117 13.16 12.15 -15.08
C LYS A 117 13.38 10.82 -14.38
N LEU A 118 13.10 10.73 -13.08
CA LEU A 118 13.24 9.49 -12.32
C LEU A 118 12.24 8.42 -12.81
N LYS A 119 11.00 8.82 -13.09
CA LYS A 119 9.98 7.94 -13.68
C LYS A 119 10.43 7.34 -15.00
N ASP A 120 10.95 8.17 -15.92
CA ASP A 120 11.42 7.73 -17.23
C ASP A 120 12.65 6.82 -17.13
N GLN A 121 13.64 7.19 -16.30
CA GLN A 121 14.88 6.44 -16.14
C GLN A 121 14.66 5.09 -15.44
N MET A 122 13.81 5.05 -14.42
CA MET A 122 13.50 3.84 -13.66
C MET A 122 12.30 3.06 -14.22
N LYS A 123 11.70 3.53 -15.33
CA LYS A 123 10.52 2.94 -15.98
C LYS A 123 9.37 2.68 -15.01
N LEU A 124 9.12 3.65 -14.13
CA LEU A 124 8.06 3.55 -13.12
C LEU A 124 6.69 3.75 -13.76
N SER A 125 5.67 3.08 -13.23
CA SER A 125 4.27 3.25 -13.66
C SER A 125 3.73 4.64 -13.32
N ALA A 126 4.15 5.20 -12.18
CA ALA A 126 3.77 6.52 -11.69
C ALA A 126 5.03 7.36 -11.37
N ALA A 127 4.88 8.69 -11.43
CA ALA A 127 5.95 9.60 -11.03
C ALA A 127 6.18 9.49 -9.51
N PRO A 128 7.44 9.37 -9.04
CA PRO A 128 7.75 9.43 -7.62
C PRO A 128 7.51 10.84 -7.07
N GLU A 129 7.27 10.93 -5.77
CA GLU A 129 7.27 12.20 -5.04
C GLU A 129 8.71 12.56 -4.70
N VAL A 130 9.14 13.76 -5.08
CA VAL A 130 10.49 14.28 -4.83
C VAL A 130 10.35 15.57 -4.05
N ASP A 131 10.90 15.60 -2.84
CA ASP A 131 10.95 16.79 -1.99
C ASP A 131 12.41 17.22 -1.85
N ILE A 132 12.73 18.46 -2.19
CA ILE A 132 14.05 19.05 -1.98
C ILE A 132 13.94 20.03 -0.82
N GLU A 133 14.61 19.71 0.29
CA GLU A 133 14.61 20.59 1.47
C GLU A 133 15.74 21.62 1.42
N GLY A 134 15.50 22.76 2.07
CA GLY A 134 16.46 23.85 2.25
C GLY A 134 15.99 25.18 1.67
N PHE A 135 16.50 26.29 2.21
CA PHE A 135 16.13 27.64 1.78
C PHE A 135 17.29 28.62 1.97
N PRO A 136 17.61 29.47 0.98
CA PRO A 136 17.06 29.51 -0.39
C PRO A 136 17.55 28.34 -1.26
N PHE A 137 16.68 27.76 -2.09
CA PHE A 137 17.01 26.67 -3.00
C PHE A 137 18.03 27.08 -4.09
N LEU A 138 17.84 28.25 -4.69
CA LEU A 138 18.71 28.75 -5.76
C LEU A 138 20.15 28.94 -5.28
N THR A 139 20.35 29.36 -4.03
CA THR A 139 21.70 29.49 -3.43
C THR A 139 22.37 28.12 -3.32
N GLN A 140 21.65 27.11 -2.84
CA GLN A 140 22.16 25.73 -2.74
C GLN A 140 22.59 25.17 -4.09
N VAL A 141 21.78 25.36 -5.13
CA VAL A 141 22.11 24.91 -6.49
C VAL A 141 23.33 25.66 -7.03
N LEU A 142 23.45 26.97 -6.78
CA LEU A 142 24.63 27.75 -7.15
C LEU A 142 25.89 27.26 -6.44
N ASP A 143 25.76 26.87 -5.17
CA ASP A 143 26.83 26.26 -4.37
C ASP A 143 27.10 24.79 -4.74
N LYS A 144 26.34 24.24 -5.69
CA LYS A 144 26.38 22.83 -6.14
C LYS A 144 26.15 21.82 -5.00
N ARG A 145 25.44 22.24 -3.96
CA ARG A 145 25.21 21.43 -2.76
C ARG A 145 23.76 21.54 -2.33
N VAL A 146 23.09 20.40 -2.26
CA VAL A 146 21.71 20.29 -1.78
C VAL A 146 21.73 19.57 -0.45
N ASP A 147 21.16 20.20 0.58
CA ASP A 147 21.28 19.71 1.94
C ASP A 147 20.54 18.38 2.14
N LYS A 148 19.30 18.27 1.64
CA LYS A 148 18.50 17.06 1.76
C LYS A 148 17.51 16.91 0.61
N VAL A 149 17.45 15.70 0.06
CA VAL A 149 16.49 15.29 -0.98
C VAL A 149 15.78 14.03 -0.51
N LYS A 150 14.45 14.04 -0.53
CA LYS A 150 13.63 12.89 -0.20
C LYS A 150 12.90 12.43 -1.47
N VAL A 151 12.92 11.14 -1.71
CA VAL A 151 12.26 10.50 -2.84
C VAL A 151 11.35 9.41 -2.30
N THR A 152 10.07 9.44 -2.65
CA THR A 152 9.09 8.40 -2.30
C THR A 152 8.50 7.82 -3.57
N VAL A 153 8.74 6.54 -3.80
CA VAL A 153 8.21 5.79 -4.93
C VAL A 153 7.05 4.91 -4.44
N PRO A 154 5.80 5.23 -4.81
CA PRO A 154 4.68 4.32 -4.60
C PRO A 154 4.74 3.15 -5.60
N ASP A 155 4.22 1.99 -5.20
CA ASP A 155 3.91 0.86 -6.08
C ASP A 155 5.05 0.38 -6.99
N VAL A 156 6.21 0.07 -6.40
CA VAL A 156 7.36 -0.45 -7.16
C VAL A 156 7.10 -1.88 -7.63
N ALA A 157 7.15 -2.08 -8.95
CA ALA A 157 7.13 -3.39 -9.59
C ALA A 157 8.45 -4.15 -9.35
N ALA A 158 8.41 -5.19 -8.53
CA ALA A 158 9.56 -6.07 -8.31
C ALA A 158 9.32 -7.42 -8.99
N ASP A 159 9.81 -7.59 -10.23
CA ASP A 159 9.89 -8.76 -11.14
C ASP A 159 8.67 -9.70 -11.28
N ARG A 160 7.90 -9.99 -10.22
CA ARG A 160 6.67 -10.78 -10.21
C ARG A 160 5.57 -10.25 -9.28
N ILE A 161 5.84 -9.26 -8.42
CA ILE A 161 4.87 -8.70 -7.46
C ILE A 161 5.13 -7.18 -7.31
N SER A 162 4.13 -6.34 -7.56
CA SER A 162 4.26 -4.88 -7.63
C SER A 162 3.63 -4.16 -6.45
N LEU A 163 4.31 -4.10 -5.31
CA LEU A 163 3.62 -3.78 -4.03
C LEU A 163 4.50 -3.19 -2.93
N ALA A 164 5.71 -2.76 -3.27
CA ALA A 164 6.58 -2.13 -2.29
C ALA A 164 6.45 -0.62 -2.38
N LYS A 165 6.25 0.03 -1.23
CA LYS A 165 6.51 1.47 -1.08
C LYS A 165 7.98 1.62 -0.74
N VAL A 166 8.69 2.42 -1.54
CA VAL A 166 10.11 2.72 -1.33
C VAL A 166 10.25 4.19 -1.01
N SER A 167 10.98 4.52 0.04
CA SER A 167 11.37 5.89 0.33
C SER A 167 12.87 5.97 0.59
N ALA A 168 13.49 7.05 0.16
CA ALA A 168 14.90 7.31 0.37
C ALA A 168 15.12 8.79 0.66
N THR A 169 15.98 9.07 1.61
CA THR A 169 16.42 10.41 1.98
C THR A 169 17.93 10.47 1.80
N ALA A 170 18.37 11.31 0.87
CA ALA A 170 19.76 11.65 0.66
C ALA A 170 20.06 12.97 1.38
N THR A 171 21.20 13.02 2.05
CA THR A 171 21.72 14.20 2.75
C THR A 171 23.10 14.52 2.21
N ASP A 172 23.45 15.81 2.16
CA ASP A 172 24.74 16.30 1.67
C ASP A 172 25.01 15.86 0.22
N VAL A 173 24.13 16.29 -0.68
CA VAL A 173 24.18 15.94 -2.10
C VAL A 173 25.01 16.98 -2.84
N THR A 174 26.18 16.58 -3.32
CA THR A 174 27.05 17.42 -4.15
C THR A 174 26.77 17.16 -5.63
N ILE A 175 26.51 18.20 -6.40
CA ILE A 175 26.19 18.12 -7.83
C ILE A 175 27.50 18.18 -8.65
N ASP A 176 27.75 17.14 -9.45
CA ASP A 176 28.89 17.10 -10.37
C ASP A 176 28.53 17.77 -11.70
N GLY A 177 29.16 18.90 -12.00
CA GLY A 177 28.89 19.70 -13.20
C GLY A 177 29.71 20.99 -13.28
N ASP A 178 29.90 21.51 -14.50
CA ASP A 178 30.67 22.74 -14.77
C ASP A 178 29.83 24.03 -14.61
N GLY A 179 28.52 23.92 -14.37
CA GLY A 179 27.59 25.03 -14.15
C GLY A 179 26.15 24.58 -13.88
N PRO A 180 25.20 25.52 -13.67
CA PRO A 180 23.80 25.21 -13.28
C PRO A 180 23.00 24.45 -14.33
N THR A 181 23.50 24.34 -15.57
CA THR A 181 22.84 23.68 -16.70
C THR A 181 23.54 22.41 -17.18
N SER A 182 24.71 22.04 -16.64
CA SER A 182 25.47 20.86 -17.05
C SER A 182 25.55 19.85 -15.90
N PHE A 183 24.50 19.06 -15.70
CA PHE A 183 24.48 17.99 -14.70
C PHE A 183 25.10 16.72 -15.29
N LYS A 184 26.22 16.25 -14.73
CA LYS A 184 26.86 14.98 -15.12
C LYS A 184 26.54 13.87 -14.11
N GLY A 185 26.45 14.22 -12.83
CA GLY A 185 26.14 13.29 -11.76
C GLY A 185 25.96 13.99 -10.41
N ALA A 186 25.87 13.19 -9.35
CA ALA A 186 25.88 13.68 -7.98
C ALA A 186 26.57 12.69 -7.04
N LEU A 187 27.22 13.22 -6.01
CA LEU A 187 27.77 12.48 -4.88
C LEU A 187 26.89 12.69 -3.66
N ILE A 188 26.36 11.60 -3.11
CA ILE A 188 25.53 11.60 -1.90
C ILE A 188 26.40 11.29 -0.70
N GLY A 189 26.51 12.22 0.24
CA GLY A 189 27.26 12.02 1.49
C GLY A 189 26.66 10.90 2.34
N GLU A 190 25.37 11.02 2.67
CA GLU A 190 24.62 10.02 3.45
C GLU A 190 23.26 9.71 2.82
N MET A 191 22.82 8.46 2.92
CA MET A 191 21.53 8.01 2.41
C MET A 191 20.85 7.09 3.41
N ASN A 192 19.57 7.35 3.72
CA ASN A 192 18.72 6.46 4.50
C ASN A 192 17.53 6.04 3.64
N GLY A 193 17.31 4.75 3.47
CA GLY A 193 16.22 4.17 2.70
C GLY A 193 15.30 3.33 3.57
N GLU A 194 14.02 3.31 3.23
CA GLU A 194 13.02 2.41 3.79
C GLU A 194 12.22 1.76 2.66
N VAL A 195 12.05 0.44 2.77
CA VAL A 195 11.18 -0.35 1.91
C VAL A 195 10.10 -0.98 2.77
N LEU A 196 8.84 -0.71 2.45
CA LEU A 196 7.68 -1.32 3.09
C LEU A 196 6.96 -2.22 2.07
N LEU A 197 6.89 -3.51 2.40
CA LEU A 197 6.05 -4.46 1.69
C LEU A 197 4.79 -4.71 2.52
N SER A 198 3.67 -4.09 2.14
CA SER A 198 2.46 -4.14 2.95
C SER A 198 1.72 -5.48 2.79
N PHE A 199 1.10 -5.95 3.87
CA PHE A 199 0.28 -7.16 3.81
C PHE A 199 -1.02 -6.94 3.05
N GLU A 200 -1.57 -5.73 3.10
CA GLU A 200 -2.77 -5.37 2.32
C GLU A 200 -2.50 -5.54 0.83
N ASP A 201 -1.37 -4.99 0.37
CA ASP A 201 -0.93 -5.11 -1.00
C ASP A 201 -0.69 -6.59 -1.35
N LEU A 202 0.06 -7.32 -0.52
CA LEU A 202 0.34 -8.74 -0.77
C LEU A 202 -0.94 -9.58 -0.89
N ASN A 203 -1.93 -9.32 -0.04
CA ASN A 203 -3.22 -9.99 -0.10
C ASN A 203 -3.98 -9.67 -1.39
N ARG A 204 -3.84 -8.46 -1.91
CA ARG A 204 -4.53 -7.98 -3.12
C ARG A 204 -3.94 -8.63 -4.38
N GLU A 205 -2.62 -8.65 -4.56
CA GLU A 205 -2.00 -9.21 -5.77
C GLU A 205 -1.99 -10.73 -5.80
N LEU A 206 -1.93 -11.38 -4.64
CA LEU A 206 -1.98 -12.84 -4.57
C LEU A 206 -3.40 -13.39 -4.77
N GLY A 207 -4.34 -12.58 -5.28
CA GLY A 207 -5.79 -12.81 -5.34
C GLY A 207 -6.30 -14.11 -5.99
N ALA A 208 -5.45 -14.87 -6.69
CA ALA A 208 -5.76 -16.25 -7.10
C ALA A 208 -5.76 -17.23 -5.92
N SER A 209 -5.09 -16.88 -4.83
CA SER A 209 -5.05 -17.58 -3.55
C SER A 209 -5.69 -16.65 -2.51
N GLN A 210 -6.78 -17.04 -1.88
CA GLN A 210 -7.43 -16.27 -0.80
C GLN A 210 -6.60 -16.36 0.49
N VAL A 211 -5.33 -15.96 0.41
CA VAL A 211 -4.33 -16.08 1.47
C VAL A 211 -4.12 -14.72 2.09
N THR A 212 -4.37 -14.64 3.39
CA THR A 212 -4.10 -13.49 4.23
C THR A 212 -2.73 -13.63 4.88
N PHE A 213 -1.89 -12.62 4.69
CA PHE A 213 -0.62 -12.45 5.38
C PHE A 213 -0.80 -11.55 6.60
N THR A 214 -0.20 -11.95 7.72
CA THR A 214 -0.25 -11.22 8.99
C THR A 214 1.07 -11.31 9.72
N GLY A 215 1.51 -10.21 10.33
CA GLY A 215 2.71 -10.17 11.16
C GLY A 215 2.47 -10.76 12.55
N LYS A 216 3.48 -11.44 13.09
CA LYS A 216 3.52 -11.94 14.47
C LYS A 216 4.93 -11.71 15.04
N GLY A 217 5.02 -10.96 16.14
CA GLY A 217 6.33 -10.59 16.68
C GLY A 217 7.08 -9.66 15.73
N HIS A 218 8.41 -9.71 15.74
CA HIS A 218 9.28 -8.81 14.97
C HIS A 218 9.88 -9.45 13.71
N ASP A 219 9.77 -10.77 13.54
CA ASP A 219 10.41 -11.52 12.46
C ASP A 219 9.48 -12.53 11.77
N GLN A 220 8.25 -12.75 12.25
CA GLN A 220 7.40 -13.82 11.73
C GLN A 220 6.19 -13.29 10.94
N VAL A 221 6.00 -13.82 9.74
CA VAL A 221 4.81 -13.63 8.90
C VAL A 221 4.01 -14.93 8.87
N LEU A 222 2.69 -14.84 9.01
CA LEU A 222 1.77 -15.96 8.97
C LEU A 222 0.91 -15.85 7.73
N ALA A 223 0.93 -16.88 6.90
CA ALA A 223 0.09 -17.01 5.73
C ALA A 223 -1.04 -18.00 6.03
N ARG A 224 -2.30 -17.57 5.90
CA ARG A 224 -3.47 -18.42 6.12
C ARG A 224 -4.53 -18.15 5.06
N GLY A 225 -5.16 -19.19 4.55
CA GLY A 225 -6.20 -18.99 3.55
C GLY A 225 -6.60 -20.26 2.84
N THR A 226 -6.98 -20.10 1.57
CA THR A 226 -7.35 -21.19 0.68
C THR A 226 -6.44 -21.19 -0.55
N LEU A 227 -5.92 -22.37 -0.89
CA LEU A 227 -5.07 -22.61 -2.05
C LEU A 227 -5.78 -23.60 -3.00
N PRO A 228 -6.08 -23.22 -4.25
CA PRO A 228 -6.62 -24.14 -5.24
C PRO A 228 -5.54 -25.13 -5.68
N VAL A 229 -5.76 -26.43 -5.46
CA VAL A 229 -4.88 -27.52 -5.88
C VAL A 229 -5.69 -28.53 -6.65
N ALA A 230 -5.35 -28.76 -7.93
CA ALA A 230 -6.04 -29.72 -8.81
C ALA A 230 -7.58 -29.56 -8.83
N GLY A 231 -8.09 -28.33 -8.76
CA GLY A 231 -9.52 -28.03 -8.76
C GLY A 231 -10.20 -28.09 -7.38
N HIS A 232 -9.44 -28.27 -6.29
CA HIS A 232 -9.95 -28.30 -4.93
C HIS A 232 -9.38 -27.17 -4.08
N ASP A 233 -10.23 -26.60 -3.25
CA ASP A 233 -9.87 -25.53 -2.33
C ASP A 233 -9.35 -26.12 -1.01
N LEU A 234 -8.04 -26.01 -0.81
CA LEU A 234 -7.37 -26.53 0.39
C LEU A 234 -7.06 -25.42 1.37
N LYS A 235 -7.43 -25.58 2.65
CA LYS A 235 -7.07 -24.59 3.67
C LYS A 235 -5.55 -24.66 3.90
N VAL A 236 -4.85 -23.59 3.57
CA VAL A 236 -3.41 -23.46 3.72
C VAL A 236 -3.05 -22.72 5.00
N ARG A 237 -2.00 -23.18 5.66
CA ARG A 237 -1.27 -22.44 6.70
C ARG A 237 0.21 -22.58 6.43
N ALA A 238 0.95 -21.49 6.57
CA ALA A 238 2.40 -21.46 6.57
C ALA A 238 2.89 -20.33 7.48
N ASP A 239 4.13 -20.45 7.94
CA ASP A 239 4.86 -19.39 8.61
C ASP A 239 6.14 -19.07 7.86
N ALA A 240 6.54 -17.81 7.86
CA ALA A 240 7.80 -17.35 7.31
C ALA A 240 8.52 -16.54 8.37
N ARG A 241 9.81 -16.82 8.58
CA ARG A 241 10.68 -16.03 9.45
C ARG A 241 11.64 -15.23 8.61
N ILE A 242 11.66 -13.92 8.79
CA ILE A 242 12.46 -12.99 8.01
C ILE A 242 13.57 -12.44 8.91
N GLN A 243 14.80 -12.55 8.43
CA GLN A 243 15.98 -12.13 9.17
C GLN A 243 16.96 -11.40 8.24
N ARG A 244 17.74 -10.50 8.81
CA ARG A 244 18.90 -9.94 8.13
C ARG A 244 19.98 -11.01 8.01
N ASN A 245 20.55 -11.14 6.82
CA ASN A 245 21.64 -12.05 6.48
C ASN A 245 22.87 -11.27 6.02
N GLY A 246 23.77 -10.97 6.96
CA GLY A 246 24.93 -10.10 6.71
C GLY A 246 24.52 -8.65 6.42
N ASP A 247 25.41 -7.89 5.80
CA ASP A 247 25.20 -6.45 5.60
C ASP A 247 24.26 -6.11 4.46
N ARG A 248 24.00 -7.06 3.56
CA ARG A 248 23.25 -6.78 2.32
C ARG A 248 22.19 -7.81 2.01
N GLY A 249 22.08 -8.86 2.82
CA GLY A 249 21.17 -9.96 2.58
C GLY A 249 19.95 -9.93 3.50
N ILE A 250 18.84 -10.44 3.00
CA ILE A 250 17.66 -10.82 3.77
C ILE A 250 17.45 -12.31 3.53
N SER A 251 17.26 -13.08 4.60
CA SER A 251 16.88 -14.49 4.53
C SER A 251 15.46 -14.67 5.05
N THR A 252 14.65 -15.41 4.30
CA THR A 252 13.29 -15.79 4.66
C THR A 252 13.23 -17.31 4.77
N ASP A 253 13.01 -17.82 5.98
CA ASP A 253 12.77 -19.23 6.24
C ASP A 253 11.27 -19.52 6.28
N ILE A 254 10.75 -20.19 5.26
CA ILE A 254 9.33 -20.54 5.15
C ILE A 254 9.15 -21.96 5.66
N GLY A 255 8.30 -22.16 6.66
CA GLY A 255 8.03 -23.45 7.30
C GLY A 255 6.58 -23.61 7.75
N GLY A 256 6.34 -24.66 8.55
CA GLY A 256 5.03 -24.97 9.14
C GLY A 256 3.89 -25.12 8.13
N MET A 257 4.24 -25.40 6.87
CA MET A 257 3.30 -25.55 5.78
C MET A 257 2.35 -26.72 6.05
N SER A 258 1.06 -26.46 5.96
CA SER A 258 0.02 -27.48 6.03
C SER A 258 -1.14 -27.14 5.11
N LEU A 259 -1.64 -28.17 4.41
CA LEU A 259 -2.82 -28.12 3.56
C LEU A 259 -3.88 -29.03 4.17
N GLN A 260 -5.00 -28.48 4.60
CA GLN A 260 -6.12 -29.26 5.12
C GLN A 260 -7.13 -29.54 4.02
N LEU A 261 -7.42 -30.82 3.82
CA LEU A 261 -8.40 -31.34 2.86
C LEU A 261 -9.73 -31.52 3.61
N GLY A 262 -10.41 -30.39 3.89
CA GLY A 262 -11.60 -30.38 4.75
C GLY A 262 -11.35 -31.10 6.08
N ASP A 263 -12.29 -31.97 6.47
CA ASP A 263 -12.16 -32.82 7.64
C ASP A 263 -11.58 -34.20 7.31
N LEU A 264 -11.02 -34.38 6.10
CA LEU A 264 -10.57 -35.69 5.64
C LEU A 264 -9.13 -35.98 6.04
N ALA A 265 -8.22 -35.07 5.71
CA ALA A 265 -6.80 -35.29 5.86
C ALA A 265 -6.05 -33.95 6.00
N THR A 266 -4.83 -34.03 6.52
CA THR A 266 -3.87 -32.93 6.50
C THR A 266 -2.63 -33.39 5.75
N TYR A 267 -2.23 -32.61 4.75
CA TYR A 267 -0.96 -32.76 4.08
C TYR A 267 0.06 -31.77 4.65
N ARG A 268 1.26 -32.26 4.96
CA ARG A 268 2.41 -31.44 5.34
C ARG A 268 3.56 -31.76 4.39
N PRO A 269 4.07 -30.79 3.61
CA PRO A 269 5.26 -31.02 2.80
C PRO A 269 6.43 -31.45 3.69
N GLY A 270 7.22 -32.43 3.21
CA GLY A 270 8.40 -32.89 3.92
C GLY A 270 8.68 -34.39 3.83
N THR A 271 9.75 -34.82 4.49
CA THR A 271 10.25 -36.22 4.47
C THR A 271 10.31 -36.88 5.85
N ARG A 272 10.04 -36.17 6.94
CA ARG A 272 9.98 -36.68 8.31
C ARG A 272 8.72 -37.50 8.53
N SER A 273 8.70 -38.28 9.61
CA SER A 273 7.59 -39.19 9.95
C SER A 273 6.24 -38.51 10.16
N LYS A 274 6.22 -37.23 10.59
CA LYS A 274 5.00 -36.42 10.79
C LYS A 274 4.60 -35.62 9.55
N GLU A 275 5.35 -35.73 8.47
CA GLU A 275 5.10 -35.07 7.18
C GLU A 275 4.50 -36.09 6.20
N GLY A 276 3.91 -35.57 5.13
CA GLY A 276 3.09 -36.32 4.18
C GLY A 276 1.59 -36.16 4.43
N LEU A 277 0.81 -37.09 3.88
CA LEU A 277 -0.65 -37.04 3.90
C LEU A 277 -1.18 -37.94 5.01
N HIS A 278 -1.76 -37.34 6.05
CA HIS A 278 -2.25 -38.03 7.23
C HIS A 278 -3.75 -37.84 7.38
N LEU A 279 -4.49 -38.89 7.73
CA LEU A 279 -5.92 -38.78 7.98
C LEU A 279 -6.20 -37.90 9.20
N SER A 280 -7.29 -37.13 9.14
CA SER A 280 -7.80 -36.45 10.33
C SER A 280 -8.29 -37.48 11.35
N ARG A 281 -8.46 -37.05 12.60
CA ARG A 281 -9.07 -37.87 13.65
C ARG A 281 -10.47 -38.37 13.26
N GLY A 282 -11.29 -37.50 12.69
CA GLY A 282 -12.64 -37.85 12.24
C GLY A 282 -12.64 -38.86 11.09
N SER A 283 -11.67 -38.77 10.17
CA SER A 283 -11.52 -39.78 9.12
C SER A 283 -11.03 -41.12 9.64
N ALA A 284 -10.04 -41.13 10.53
CA ALA A 284 -9.54 -42.37 11.13
C ALA A 284 -10.64 -43.08 11.95
N ASP A 285 -11.48 -42.31 12.65
CA ASP A 285 -12.67 -42.83 13.35
C ASP A 285 -13.74 -43.38 12.39
N ARG A 286 -13.95 -42.74 11.23
CA ARG A 286 -14.81 -43.32 10.17
C ARG A 286 -14.24 -44.61 9.62
N VAL A 287 -12.93 -44.69 9.41
CA VAL A 287 -12.25 -45.91 8.96
C VAL A 287 -12.41 -47.04 9.98
N SER A 288 -12.33 -46.74 11.28
CA SER A 288 -12.51 -47.78 12.31
C SER A 288 -13.94 -48.32 12.39
N LYS A 289 -14.95 -47.45 12.17
CA LYS A 289 -16.37 -47.79 12.24
C LYS A 289 -16.93 -48.40 10.97
N GLU A 290 -16.40 -48.05 9.80
CA GLU A 290 -16.90 -48.54 8.51
C GLU A 290 -16.11 -49.77 8.04
N THR A 291 -16.73 -50.94 8.13
CA THR A 291 -16.15 -52.24 7.72
C THR A 291 -15.51 -52.20 6.34
N SER A 292 -16.13 -51.53 5.37
CA SER A 292 -15.62 -51.44 3.99
C SER A 292 -14.29 -50.68 3.90
N LYS A 293 -14.14 -49.59 4.66
CA LYS A 293 -12.91 -48.78 4.72
C LYS A 293 -11.82 -49.48 5.52
N ALA A 294 -12.18 -50.09 6.66
CA ALA A 294 -11.26 -50.88 7.45
C ALA A 294 -10.68 -52.05 6.65
N LYS A 295 -11.53 -52.82 5.96
CA LYS A 295 -11.09 -53.94 5.10
C LYS A 295 -10.21 -53.43 3.95
N ALA A 296 -10.58 -52.33 3.31
CA ALA A 296 -9.76 -51.73 2.25
C ALA A 296 -8.35 -51.35 2.77
N LEU A 297 -8.26 -50.72 3.93
CA LEU A 297 -6.99 -50.32 4.54
C LEU A 297 -6.12 -51.53 4.92
N LEU A 298 -6.72 -52.54 5.56
CA LEU A 298 -6.04 -53.77 5.98
C LEU A 298 -5.70 -54.72 4.82
N SER A 299 -6.32 -54.55 3.66
CA SER A 299 -5.98 -55.33 2.46
C SER A 299 -4.64 -54.95 1.84
N VAL A 300 -4.05 -53.81 2.22
CA VAL A 300 -2.77 -53.34 1.71
C VAL A 300 -1.63 -53.77 2.64
N PRO A 301 -0.76 -54.72 2.23
CA PRO A 301 0.27 -55.27 3.12
C PRO A 301 1.27 -54.21 3.64
N ALA A 302 1.58 -53.21 2.82
CA ALA A 302 2.46 -52.10 3.21
C ALA A 302 1.87 -51.28 4.36
N ILE A 303 0.54 -51.13 4.42
CA ILE A 303 -0.14 -50.44 5.52
C ILE A 303 -0.12 -51.31 6.77
N VAL A 304 -0.49 -52.59 6.65
CA VAL A 304 -0.51 -53.54 7.78
C VAL A 304 0.85 -53.59 8.49
N LYS A 305 1.93 -53.64 7.72
CA LYS A 305 3.30 -53.61 8.24
C LYS A 305 3.61 -52.31 9.00
N ARG A 306 3.11 -51.16 8.53
CA ARG A 306 3.28 -49.84 9.19
C ARG A 306 2.41 -49.72 10.45
N LEU A 307 1.22 -50.31 10.46
CA LEU A 307 0.37 -50.40 11.65
C LEU A 307 0.94 -51.34 12.72
N GLY A 308 1.90 -52.21 12.36
CA GLY A 308 2.49 -53.17 13.29
C GLY A 308 1.50 -54.25 13.73
N VAL A 309 0.46 -54.51 12.93
CA VAL A 309 -0.53 -55.57 13.21
C VAL A 309 -0.02 -56.88 12.61
N PRO A 310 0.04 -58.00 13.36
CA PRO A 310 0.49 -59.28 12.83
C PRO A 310 -0.39 -59.79 11.67
N ASP A 311 0.22 -60.37 10.63
CA ASP A 311 -0.49 -60.89 9.45
C ASP A 311 -1.54 -61.96 9.79
N SER A 312 -1.37 -62.71 10.88
CA SER A 312 -2.38 -63.65 11.38
C SER A 312 -3.65 -62.94 11.83
N VAL A 313 -3.51 -61.87 12.63
CA VAL A 313 -4.61 -61.05 13.14
C VAL A 313 -5.34 -60.38 11.99
N VAL A 314 -4.61 -59.84 11.01
CA VAL A 314 -5.24 -59.21 9.83
C VAL A 314 -6.00 -60.24 8.99
N ARG A 315 -5.43 -61.43 8.75
CA ARG A 315 -6.14 -62.48 7.99
C ARG A 315 -7.44 -62.93 8.66
N GLU A 316 -7.47 -62.98 9.99
CA GLU A 316 -8.66 -63.30 10.75
C GLU A 316 -9.70 -62.17 10.69
N ALA A 317 -9.25 -60.93 10.89
CA ALA A 317 -10.08 -59.73 10.79
C ALA A 317 -10.69 -59.55 9.38
N LEU A 318 -9.96 -59.86 8.31
CA LEU A 318 -10.49 -59.77 6.94
C LEU A 318 -11.57 -60.82 6.64
N LYS A 319 -11.60 -61.94 7.38
CA LYS A 319 -12.58 -63.03 7.22
C LYS A 319 -13.80 -62.91 8.13
N SER A 320 -13.71 -62.19 9.25
CA SER A 320 -14.78 -62.08 10.24
C SER A 320 -14.99 -60.62 10.67
N ASP A 321 -16.22 -60.13 10.48
CA ASP A 321 -16.59 -58.76 10.86
C ASP A 321 -16.49 -58.53 12.38
N THR A 322 -16.73 -59.56 13.20
CA THR A 322 -16.53 -59.48 14.65
C THR A 322 -15.06 -59.25 15.00
N LYS A 323 -14.15 -59.99 14.36
CA LYS A 323 -12.71 -59.85 14.58
C LYS A 323 -12.16 -58.55 14.02
N LEU A 324 -12.74 -58.08 12.92
CA LEU A 324 -12.45 -56.75 12.39
C LEU A 324 -12.80 -55.66 13.39
N ASN A 325 -14.03 -55.68 13.93
CA ASN A 325 -14.50 -54.68 14.89
C ASN A 325 -13.70 -54.72 16.20
N GLU A 326 -13.25 -55.89 16.64
CA GLU A 326 -12.36 -56.05 17.79
C GLU A 326 -11.00 -55.35 17.54
N LEU A 327 -10.43 -55.52 16.35
CA LEU A 327 -9.18 -54.89 15.94
C LEU A 327 -9.33 -53.37 15.75
N THR A 328 -10.35 -52.93 15.00
CA THR A 328 -10.54 -51.53 14.61
C THR A 328 -11.13 -50.69 15.73
N GLY A 329 -11.91 -51.29 16.63
CA GLY A 329 -12.52 -50.63 17.78
C GLY A 329 -11.52 -50.23 18.88
N ALA A 330 -10.29 -50.74 18.83
CA ALA A 330 -9.25 -50.36 19.77
C ALA A 330 -8.85 -48.87 19.61
N PRO A 331 -8.74 -48.07 20.69
CA PRO A 331 -8.32 -46.67 20.61
C PRO A 331 -6.97 -46.48 19.92
N LYS A 332 -6.09 -47.48 20.02
CA LYS A 332 -4.79 -47.52 19.38
C LYS A 332 -4.91 -47.54 17.85
N PHE A 333 -5.90 -48.26 17.30
CA PHE A 333 -6.09 -48.36 15.84
C PHE A 333 -6.31 -46.98 15.19
N VAL A 334 -7.14 -46.13 15.80
CA VAL A 334 -7.39 -44.76 15.30
C VAL A 334 -6.09 -43.95 15.29
N ASN A 335 -5.30 -44.01 16.38
CA ASN A 335 -4.02 -43.29 16.45
C ASN A 335 -2.99 -43.83 15.45
N ASP A 336 -2.92 -45.15 15.26
CA ASP A 336 -2.00 -45.80 14.32
C ASP A 336 -2.38 -45.44 12.87
N VAL A 337 -3.67 -45.44 12.54
CA VAL A 337 -4.19 -44.99 11.23
C VAL A 337 -3.89 -43.52 10.97
N MET A 338 -4.02 -42.65 11.98
CA MET A 338 -3.65 -41.23 11.86
C MET A 338 -2.15 -41.02 11.63
N GLY A 339 -1.30 -41.94 12.08
CA GLY A 339 0.15 -41.89 11.88
C GLY A 339 0.61 -42.40 10.51
N LEU A 340 -0.30 -42.92 9.68
CA LEU A 340 0.04 -43.41 8.35
C LEU A 340 0.23 -42.24 7.38
N ASN A 341 1.43 -42.13 6.82
CA ASN A 341 1.65 -41.32 5.62
C ASN A 341 1.11 -42.06 4.38
N LEU A 342 0.03 -41.52 3.81
CA LEU A 342 -0.68 -42.10 2.67
C LEU A 342 -0.06 -41.75 1.31
N ILE A 343 0.92 -40.84 1.23
CA ILE A 343 1.54 -40.44 -0.06
C ILE A 343 2.29 -41.60 -0.69
N ASP A 344 3.07 -42.34 0.09
CA ASP A 344 3.85 -43.47 -0.43
C ASP A 344 2.93 -44.60 -0.90
N VAL A 345 1.81 -44.78 -0.20
CA VAL A 345 0.83 -45.85 -0.48
C VAL A 345 -0.01 -45.52 -1.70
N ALA A 346 -0.30 -44.23 -1.88
CA ALA A 346 -1.09 -43.71 -2.98
C ALA A 346 -0.55 -44.10 -4.36
N MET A 347 0.78 -44.07 -4.52
CA MET A 347 1.42 -44.37 -5.81
C MET A 347 1.19 -45.81 -6.24
N GLY A 348 1.12 -46.76 -5.29
CA GLY A 348 0.86 -48.18 -5.56
C GLY A 348 -0.62 -48.56 -5.54
N HIS A 349 -1.45 -47.82 -4.80
CA HIS A 349 -2.86 -48.14 -4.58
C HIS A 349 -3.80 -46.92 -4.65
N PRO A 350 -3.96 -46.26 -5.82
CA PRO A 350 -4.83 -45.07 -5.94
C PRO A 350 -6.28 -45.32 -5.55
N TRP A 351 -6.76 -46.54 -5.76
CA TRP A 351 -8.13 -46.97 -5.43
C TRP A 351 -8.43 -46.87 -3.92
N LEU A 352 -7.41 -47.04 -3.06
CA LEU A 352 -7.58 -46.97 -1.61
C LEU A 352 -8.01 -45.56 -1.19
N LEU A 353 -7.40 -44.54 -1.78
CA LEU A 353 -7.69 -43.15 -1.47
C LEU A 353 -9.12 -42.79 -1.82
N LYS A 354 -9.57 -43.22 -3.01
CA LYS A 354 -10.96 -43.04 -3.44
C LYS A 354 -11.92 -43.70 -2.44
N LYS A 355 -11.58 -44.88 -1.89
CA LYS A 355 -12.35 -45.53 -0.81
C LYS A 355 -12.32 -44.76 0.51
N LEU A 356 -11.22 -44.06 0.80
CA LEU A 356 -11.07 -43.18 1.95
C LEU A 356 -11.69 -41.78 1.73
N GLY A 357 -12.25 -41.51 0.55
CA GLY A 357 -12.87 -40.22 0.19
C GLY A 357 -11.88 -39.16 -0.31
N LEU A 358 -10.64 -39.56 -0.60
CA LEU A 358 -9.59 -38.69 -1.14
C LEU A 358 -9.51 -38.85 -2.66
N ASP A 359 -9.53 -37.74 -3.39
CA ASP A 359 -9.40 -37.72 -4.84
C ASP A 359 -7.94 -38.05 -5.25
N PRO A 360 -7.69 -39.09 -6.07
CA PRO A 360 -6.35 -39.39 -6.56
C PRO A 360 -5.70 -38.25 -7.35
N ALA A 361 -6.48 -37.42 -8.05
CA ALA A 361 -5.94 -36.30 -8.83
C ALA A 361 -5.27 -35.22 -7.96
N LEU A 362 -5.75 -35.06 -6.72
CA LEU A 362 -5.14 -34.14 -5.74
C LEU A 362 -3.68 -34.48 -5.46
N LEU A 363 -3.30 -35.76 -5.51
CA LEU A 363 -1.96 -36.18 -5.14
C LEU A 363 -0.90 -35.78 -6.15
N ASP A 364 -1.24 -35.75 -7.43
CA ASP A 364 -0.30 -35.22 -8.43
C ASP A 364 0.01 -33.75 -8.10
N GLY A 365 -1.03 -32.97 -7.77
CA GLY A 365 -0.90 -31.60 -7.27
C GLY A 365 -0.08 -31.50 -5.99
N LEU A 366 -0.38 -32.32 -4.96
CA LEU A 366 0.33 -32.30 -3.68
C LEU A 366 1.79 -32.77 -3.80
N SER A 367 2.08 -33.75 -4.66
CA SER A 367 3.43 -34.30 -4.87
C SER A 367 4.34 -33.34 -5.64
N LYS A 368 3.76 -32.48 -6.50
CA LYS A 368 4.48 -31.38 -7.14
C LYS A 368 4.94 -30.33 -6.13
N LEU A 369 4.22 -30.16 -5.02
CA LEU A 369 4.65 -29.30 -3.92
C LEU A 369 5.84 -29.88 -3.12
N THR A 370 6.14 -31.18 -3.27
CA THR A 370 7.23 -31.86 -2.55
C THR A 370 8.51 -32.04 -3.37
N ARG A 371 8.50 -31.84 -4.69
CA ARG A 371 9.67 -32.10 -5.57
C ARG A 371 10.28 -30.79 -6.10
N PRO A 372 11.63 -30.59 -6.12
CA PRO A 372 12.73 -31.38 -5.54
C PRO A 372 13.48 -30.65 -4.40
N VAL A 373 13.86 -31.36 -3.33
CA VAL A 373 14.82 -30.97 -2.26
C VAL A 373 14.51 -29.67 -1.49
N LEU A 374 13.27 -29.17 -1.53
CA LEU A 374 12.83 -28.27 -0.47
C LEU A 374 12.54 -29.14 0.74
N ALA A 375 13.52 -29.17 1.65
CA ALA A 375 13.34 -29.59 3.02
C ALA A 375 12.08 -28.91 3.58
N ASP A 376 11.66 -29.33 4.76
CA ASP A 376 10.52 -28.79 5.53
C ASP A 376 10.58 -27.27 5.78
N ARG A 377 11.66 -26.64 5.31
CA ARG A 377 11.88 -25.23 5.20
C ARG A 377 12.38 -24.87 3.80
N LEU A 378 11.72 -23.89 3.17
CA LEU A 378 12.22 -23.18 2.00
C LEU A 378 12.92 -21.91 2.49
N THR A 379 14.24 -21.83 2.30
CA THR A 379 15.00 -20.61 2.59
C THR A 379 15.18 -19.81 1.29
N LEU A 380 14.65 -18.60 1.26
CA LEU A 380 14.88 -17.63 0.19
C LEU A 380 15.87 -16.58 0.69
N ALA A 381 16.88 -16.28 -0.12
CA ALA A 381 17.84 -15.22 0.18
C ALA A 381 17.81 -14.16 -0.91
N PHE A 382 17.64 -12.91 -0.51
CA PHE A 382 17.70 -11.75 -1.39
C PHE A 382 18.87 -10.87 -0.97
N GLN A 383 19.55 -10.26 -1.93
CA GLN A 383 20.64 -9.34 -1.65
C GLN A 383 20.38 -8.00 -2.32
N LEU A 384 20.73 -6.91 -1.61
CA LEU A 384 20.72 -5.57 -2.20
C LEU A 384 21.65 -5.53 -3.43
N PRO A 385 21.21 -4.94 -4.55
CA PRO A 385 22.01 -4.85 -5.77
C PRO A 385 23.31 -4.07 -5.53
N LYS A 386 24.38 -4.44 -6.24
CA LYS A 386 25.65 -3.71 -6.17
C LYS A 386 25.44 -2.30 -6.72
N LEU A 387 25.95 -1.30 -5.99
CA LEU A 387 25.97 0.07 -6.48
C LEU A 387 26.88 0.13 -7.72
N PRO A 388 26.49 0.88 -8.76
CA PRO A 388 27.27 1.00 -10.00
C PRO A 388 28.54 1.86 -9.84
N GLY A 389 28.72 2.54 -8.70
CA GLY A 389 29.85 3.43 -8.42
C GLY A 389 30.50 3.19 -7.07
N GLU A 390 31.19 4.23 -6.58
CA GLU A 390 31.75 4.27 -5.23
C GLU A 390 30.64 4.42 -4.17
N GLY A 391 30.97 4.04 -2.93
CA GLY A 391 30.08 4.12 -1.79
C GLY A 391 29.75 2.77 -1.16
N ALA A 392 29.15 2.84 0.02
CA ALA A 392 28.67 1.68 0.76
C ALA A 392 27.15 1.74 0.92
N MET A 393 26.51 0.58 0.89
CA MET A 393 25.09 0.42 1.22
C MET A 393 24.93 -0.86 2.03
N ALA A 394 24.24 -0.76 3.15
CA ALA A 394 23.98 -1.85 4.06
C ALA A 394 22.53 -1.82 4.58
N LEU A 395 21.99 -2.99 4.84
CA LEU A 395 20.78 -3.19 5.60
C LEU A 395 21.05 -2.79 7.04
N GLN A 396 20.29 -1.80 7.52
CA GLN A 396 20.30 -1.41 8.91
C GLN A 396 19.44 -2.37 9.73
N ASP A 397 18.23 -2.66 9.25
CA ASP A 397 17.23 -3.42 9.97
C ASP A 397 16.20 -4.10 9.05
N VAL A 398 15.62 -5.20 9.53
CA VAL A 398 14.52 -5.93 8.87
C VAL A 398 13.53 -6.35 9.95
N THR A 399 12.36 -5.72 9.94
CA THR A 399 11.34 -5.93 10.97
C THR A 399 10.00 -6.26 10.33
N VAL A 400 9.30 -7.23 10.91
CA VAL A 400 7.90 -7.53 10.59
C VAL A 400 7.00 -6.74 11.54
N GLU A 401 6.10 -5.97 10.97
CA GLU A 401 5.14 -5.13 11.67
C GLU A 401 3.70 -5.57 11.40
N LYS A 402 2.71 -4.85 11.92
CA LYS A 402 1.29 -5.17 11.67
C LYS A 402 0.89 -4.89 10.22
N GLU A 403 1.44 -3.82 9.65
CA GLU A 403 1.14 -3.34 8.30
C GLU A 403 1.90 -4.08 7.20
N GLY A 404 3.05 -4.67 7.51
CA GLY A 404 3.89 -5.32 6.51
C GLY A 404 5.29 -5.64 7.01
N ILE A 405 6.19 -5.84 6.05
CA ILE A 405 7.63 -6.06 6.30
C ILE A 405 8.36 -4.76 5.99
N ARG A 406 9.01 -4.18 7.01
CA ARG A 406 9.80 -2.95 6.90
C ARG A 406 11.28 -3.28 6.85
N VAL A 407 11.96 -2.77 5.84
CA VAL A 407 13.40 -2.92 5.63
C VAL A 407 14.03 -1.53 5.64
N ARG A 408 15.02 -1.31 6.51
CA ARG A 408 15.78 -0.05 6.57
C ARG A 408 17.18 -0.25 6.00
N ILE A 409 17.61 0.71 5.21
CA ILE A 409 18.87 0.70 4.46
C ILE A 409 19.63 1.98 4.80
N ALA A 410 20.93 1.89 5.01
CA ALA A 410 21.81 3.03 5.16
C ALA A 410 22.93 2.95 4.12
N GLY A 411 23.39 4.10 3.65
CA GLY A 411 24.54 4.17 2.75
C GLY A 411 25.28 5.50 2.85
N SER A 412 26.48 5.52 2.30
CA SER A 412 27.35 6.69 2.33
C SER A 412 28.25 6.75 1.11
N GLY A 413 28.61 7.98 0.69
CA GLY A 413 29.50 8.25 -0.43
C GLY A 413 29.00 7.68 -1.76
N ILE A 414 27.69 7.69 -2.00
CA ILE A 414 27.07 7.05 -3.17
C ILE A 414 27.15 7.98 -4.37
N GLY A 415 27.85 7.56 -5.42
CA GLY A 415 27.87 8.28 -6.71
C GLY A 415 26.72 7.87 -7.64
N VAL A 416 26.06 8.86 -8.25
CA VAL A 416 24.94 8.66 -9.21
C VAL A 416 25.23 9.42 -10.51
N GLY A 417 25.04 8.78 -11.66
CA GLY A 417 25.23 9.40 -12.99
C GLY A 417 26.71 9.58 -13.38
N ARG A 418 27.27 8.62 -14.12
CA ARG A 418 28.55 8.77 -14.82
C ARG A 418 28.37 8.47 -16.30
#